data_AF-I8ILU8-F1
#
_entry.id   AF-I8ILU8-F1
#
_cell.length_a   1.000
_cell.length_b   1.000
_cell.length_c   1.000
_cell.angle_alpha   90.00
_cell.angle_beta   90.00
_cell.angle_gamma   90.00
#
_symmetry.space_group_name_H-M   'P 1'
#
loop_
_entity.id
_entity.type
_entity.pdbx_description
1 polymer ?
#
loop_
_entity_poly.entity_id
_entity_poly.type
_entity_poly.pdbx_seq_one_letter_code
_entity_poly.pdbx_strand_id
1 'polypeptide(L)'
;MSISTNNRSDVEKFIENRMDKMPALNDRTRLGIPELRDNIRARLCAETQGDYFKIDKTLDHISSLEYKTNIKQALDDASKERSQQITEEIKKMNESRSEKELLEINEIIRWIVYGKDVLTPKQMSAALYVRNGETSLLPLEQKSKIKYSLFEVDRNVKVDFRSSEIERYIPLKKTTHDLEDSYSKEAAQAAEVAMIKHFLLTVCPSEVYTKLKFDAYLAQLSKPKGSRINKDEPHTGETKMALTCLDILTEKTDRKRTRLLTYARKYLINHLSTVDLALADIACKSAVGVLLAKLFTEGSSIDILLHCAESVDDPNLRYKIRRYWLYSNDSVNTILRWFGDSAVTSEITDTATRAWVASVASEAESDEDLMRPAAEGMAVHFLQEAHSESFTKDAFLFIAGFVNKVSSALLNQLEILTEP
;
A
#
# COMPACT_ATOMS: atom_id res chain seq x y z
N MET A 1 -7.55 12.06 -46.05
CA MET A 1 -8.54 10.96 -45.99
C MET A 1 -7.95 9.85 -45.14
N SER A 2 -8.54 9.58 -43.97
CA SER A 2 -8.02 8.59 -43.01
C SER A 2 -8.57 7.20 -43.34
N ILE A 3 -7.72 6.18 -43.22
CA ILE A 3 -8.00 4.74 -43.41
C ILE A 3 -9.23 4.28 -42.59
N SER A 4 -9.59 5.01 -41.53
CA SER A 4 -10.75 4.74 -40.65
C SER A 4 -12.12 4.87 -41.33
N THR A 5 -12.24 5.54 -42.48
CA THR A 5 -13.55 5.71 -43.15
C THR A 5 -13.94 4.54 -44.06
N ASN A 6 -12.98 3.68 -44.45
CA ASN A 6 -13.23 2.52 -45.31
C ASN A 6 -13.29 1.17 -44.57
N ASN A 7 -13.05 1.12 -43.26
CA ASN A 7 -13.03 -0.15 -42.50
C ASN A 7 -14.37 -0.52 -41.84
N ARG A 8 -15.42 0.31 -41.96
CA ARG A 8 -16.68 0.13 -41.21
C ARG A 8 -17.35 -1.21 -41.47
N SER A 9 -17.36 -1.67 -42.72
CA SER A 9 -17.88 -3.00 -43.09
C SER A 9 -17.12 -4.13 -42.38
N ASP A 10 -15.80 -4.00 -42.26
CA ASP A 10 -14.97 -5.04 -41.63
C ASP A 10 -15.10 -5.01 -40.10
N VAL A 11 -15.29 -3.83 -39.52
CA VAL A 11 -15.61 -3.65 -38.10
C VAL A 11 -16.98 -4.28 -37.77
N GLU A 12 -18.00 -4.01 -38.58
CA GLU A 12 -19.34 -4.60 -38.41
C GLU A 12 -19.29 -6.13 -38.51
N LYS A 13 -18.59 -6.68 -39.51
CA LYS A 13 -18.39 -8.14 -39.65
C LYS A 13 -17.63 -8.74 -38.47
N PHE A 14 -16.61 -8.06 -37.95
CA PHE A 14 -15.86 -8.51 -36.78
C PHE A 14 -16.74 -8.59 -35.53
N ILE A 15 -17.54 -7.54 -35.27
CA ILE A 15 -18.48 -7.48 -34.15
C ILE A 15 -19.53 -8.59 -34.27
N GLU A 16 -20.12 -8.78 -35.44
CA GLU A 16 -21.11 -9.84 -35.66
C GLU A 16 -20.53 -11.24 -35.44
N ASN A 17 -19.36 -11.53 -36.01
CA ASN A 17 -18.67 -12.81 -35.83
C ASN A 17 -18.35 -13.09 -34.35
N ARG A 18 -18.04 -12.06 -33.56
CA ARG A 18 -17.82 -12.19 -32.12
C ARG A 18 -19.12 -12.46 -31.37
N MET A 19 -20.20 -11.72 -31.66
CA MET A 19 -21.50 -11.96 -31.02
C MET A 19 -22.07 -13.35 -31.34
N ASP A 20 -21.80 -13.89 -32.54
CA ASP A 20 -22.21 -15.25 -32.92
C ASP A 20 -21.52 -16.35 -32.09
N LYS A 21 -20.36 -16.05 -31.50
CA LYS A 21 -19.62 -16.96 -30.62
C LYS A 21 -20.02 -16.82 -29.14
N MET A 22 -20.90 -15.89 -28.81
CA MET A 22 -21.33 -15.65 -27.43
C MET A 22 -22.61 -16.45 -27.12
N PRO A 23 -22.61 -17.33 -26.11
CA PRO A 23 -23.80 -18.13 -25.75
C PRO A 23 -25.05 -17.29 -25.46
N ALA A 24 -24.87 -16.08 -24.94
CA ALA A 24 -25.98 -15.17 -24.62
C ALA A 24 -26.57 -14.45 -25.85
N LEU A 25 -25.85 -14.37 -26.97
CA LEU A 25 -26.21 -13.55 -28.15
C LEU A 25 -26.23 -14.33 -29.48
N ASN A 26 -25.88 -15.62 -29.48
CA ASN A 26 -25.80 -16.44 -30.70
C ASN A 26 -27.17 -16.79 -31.31
N ASP A 27 -28.21 -16.92 -30.48
CA ASP A 27 -29.58 -17.15 -30.94
C ASP A 27 -30.22 -15.85 -31.43
N ARG A 28 -30.07 -15.62 -32.73
CA ARG A 28 -30.61 -14.46 -33.45
C ARG A 28 -32.14 -14.44 -33.50
N THR A 29 -32.83 -15.51 -33.12
CA THR A 29 -34.30 -15.58 -33.18
C THR A 29 -34.97 -15.35 -31.83
N ARG A 30 -34.20 -15.40 -30.73
CA ARG A 30 -34.71 -15.16 -29.38
C ARG A 30 -35.22 -13.73 -29.21
N LEU A 31 -36.39 -13.60 -28.60
CA LEU A 31 -37.07 -12.31 -28.37
C LEU A 31 -36.12 -11.26 -27.76
N GLY A 32 -36.02 -10.09 -28.39
CA GLY A 32 -35.19 -8.97 -27.92
C GLY A 32 -33.68 -9.08 -28.19
N ILE A 33 -33.20 -10.20 -28.76
CA ILE A 33 -31.78 -10.38 -29.16
C ILE A 33 -31.43 -9.69 -30.48
N PRO A 34 -32.26 -9.71 -31.54
CA PRO A 34 -32.01 -8.89 -32.74
C PRO A 34 -31.75 -7.42 -32.41
N GLU A 35 -32.66 -6.81 -31.66
CA GLU A 35 -32.56 -5.40 -31.23
C GLU A 35 -31.32 -5.13 -30.38
N LEU A 36 -30.95 -6.08 -29.50
CA LEU A 36 -29.78 -5.94 -28.64
C LEU A 36 -28.49 -6.03 -29.46
N ARG A 37 -28.41 -6.96 -30.42
CA ARG A 37 -27.28 -7.10 -31.34
C ARG A 37 -27.13 -5.87 -32.24
N ASP A 38 -28.24 -5.35 -32.74
CA ASP A 38 -28.25 -4.11 -33.51
C ASP A 38 -27.77 -2.92 -32.68
N ASN A 39 -28.18 -2.83 -31.42
CA ASN A 39 -27.71 -1.80 -30.50
C ASN A 39 -26.20 -1.92 -30.21
N ILE A 40 -25.71 -3.13 -29.91
CA ILE A 40 -24.28 -3.40 -29.70
C ILE A 40 -23.47 -2.99 -30.94
N ARG A 41 -23.89 -3.43 -32.12
CA ARG A 41 -23.24 -3.11 -33.40
C ARG A 41 -23.20 -1.61 -33.65
N ALA A 42 -24.35 -0.94 -33.54
CA ALA A 42 -24.46 0.50 -33.80
C ALA A 42 -23.59 1.32 -32.85
N ARG A 43 -23.63 1.01 -31.54
CA ARG A 43 -22.85 1.76 -30.53
C ARG A 43 -21.36 1.51 -30.65
N LEU A 44 -20.93 0.25 -30.76
CA LEU A 44 -19.50 -0.05 -30.91
C LEU A 44 -18.92 0.57 -32.18
N CYS A 45 -19.65 0.56 -33.30
CA CYS A 45 -19.18 1.21 -34.53
C CYS A 45 -19.10 2.74 -34.40
N ALA A 46 -20.06 3.37 -33.71
CA ALA A 46 -20.10 4.82 -33.55
C ALA A 46 -19.08 5.34 -32.52
N GLU A 47 -18.92 4.64 -31.40
CA GLU A 47 -18.22 5.14 -30.21
C GLU A 47 -16.74 4.74 -30.15
N THR A 48 -16.32 3.68 -30.85
CA THR A 48 -14.91 3.22 -30.82
C THR A 48 -14.06 3.74 -31.99
N GLN A 49 -14.65 4.46 -32.95
CA GLN A 49 -13.99 4.99 -34.15
C GLN A 49 -13.16 3.95 -34.94
N GLY A 50 -13.52 2.66 -34.86
CA GLY A 50 -12.81 1.57 -35.54
C GLY A 50 -11.58 1.03 -34.79
N ASP A 51 -11.42 1.35 -33.51
CA ASP A 51 -10.41 0.75 -32.63
C ASP A 51 -10.79 -0.70 -32.28
N TYR A 52 -10.26 -1.65 -33.06
CA TYR A 52 -10.50 -3.08 -32.88
C TYR A 52 -10.13 -3.58 -31.48
N PHE A 53 -9.15 -2.97 -30.80
CA PHE A 53 -8.77 -3.38 -29.44
C PHE A 53 -9.83 -3.00 -28.41
N LYS A 54 -10.38 -1.78 -28.49
CA LYS A 54 -11.51 -1.35 -27.65
C LYS A 54 -12.76 -2.19 -27.91
N ILE A 55 -13.03 -2.50 -29.18
CA ILE A 55 -14.16 -3.35 -29.58
C ILE A 55 -14.01 -4.75 -28.99
N ASP A 56 -12.86 -5.38 -29.17
CA ASP A 56 -12.62 -6.75 -28.72
C ASP A 56 -12.71 -6.88 -27.19
N LYS A 57 -12.11 -5.94 -26.46
CA LYS A 57 -12.18 -5.90 -24.98
C LYS A 57 -13.60 -5.69 -24.47
N THR A 58 -14.38 -4.84 -25.13
CA THR A 58 -15.79 -4.61 -24.77
C THR A 58 -16.64 -5.84 -25.04
N LEU A 59 -16.38 -6.53 -26.17
CA LEU A 59 -17.07 -7.76 -26.52
C LEU A 59 -16.70 -8.92 -25.58
N ASP A 60 -15.45 -9.01 -25.11
CA ASP A 60 -15.08 -9.94 -24.05
C ASP A 60 -15.85 -9.68 -22.76
N HIS A 61 -15.98 -8.41 -22.36
CA HIS A 61 -16.76 -8.06 -21.20
C HIS A 61 -18.24 -8.43 -21.39
N ILE A 62 -18.85 -8.05 -22.52
CA ILE A 62 -20.25 -8.39 -22.86
C ILE A 62 -20.48 -9.90 -22.87
N SER A 63 -19.52 -10.70 -23.35
CA SER A 63 -19.64 -12.17 -23.40
C SER A 63 -19.84 -12.81 -22.03
N SER A 64 -19.41 -12.13 -20.96
CA SER A 64 -19.58 -12.57 -19.57
C SER A 64 -20.87 -12.09 -18.89
N LEU A 65 -21.69 -11.30 -19.58
CA LEU A 65 -22.89 -10.67 -19.02
C LEU A 65 -24.17 -11.38 -19.46
N GLU A 66 -25.04 -11.65 -18.50
CA GLU A 66 -26.29 -12.39 -18.74
C GLU A 66 -27.50 -11.49 -18.98
N TYR A 67 -27.48 -10.24 -18.47
CA TYR A 67 -28.64 -9.35 -18.45
C TYR A 67 -28.49 -8.15 -19.41
N LYS A 68 -29.58 -7.81 -20.11
CA LYS A 68 -29.65 -6.69 -21.07
C LYS A 68 -29.25 -5.34 -20.46
N THR A 69 -29.55 -5.11 -19.19
CA THR A 69 -29.16 -3.90 -18.45
C THR A 69 -27.65 -3.80 -18.25
N ASN A 70 -26.99 -4.91 -17.91
CA ASN A 70 -25.54 -4.96 -17.75
C ASN A 70 -24.83 -4.77 -19.09
N ILE A 71 -25.37 -5.35 -20.17
CA ILE A 71 -24.84 -5.17 -21.53
C ILE A 71 -24.96 -3.70 -21.98
N LYS A 72 -26.10 -3.05 -21.70
CA LYS A 72 -26.26 -1.61 -21.96
C LYS A 72 -25.24 -0.77 -21.18
N GLN A 73 -25.03 -1.06 -19.91
CA GLN A 73 -23.99 -0.39 -19.10
C GLN A 73 -22.58 -0.61 -19.67
N ALA A 74 -22.27 -1.82 -20.12
CA ALA A 74 -20.97 -2.12 -20.74
C ALA A 74 -20.75 -1.33 -22.05
N LEU A 75 -21.82 -1.11 -22.83
CA LEU A 75 -21.77 -0.24 -24.02
C LEU A 75 -21.64 1.24 -23.64
N ASP A 76 -22.38 1.71 -22.64
CA ASP A 76 -22.24 3.07 -22.10
C ASP A 76 -20.81 3.32 -21.62
N ASP A 77 -20.20 2.34 -20.97
CA ASP A 77 -18.83 2.45 -20.47
C ASP A 77 -17.82 2.42 -21.63
N ALA A 78 -18.03 1.63 -22.67
CA ALA A 78 -17.17 1.59 -23.85
C ALA A 78 -17.11 2.92 -24.63
N SER A 79 -18.17 3.72 -24.53
CA SER A 79 -18.25 5.07 -25.10
C SER A 79 -17.43 6.12 -24.35
N LYS A 80 -17.17 5.87 -23.06
CA LYS A 80 -16.50 6.82 -22.18
C LYS A 80 -15.00 6.80 -22.40
N GLU A 81 -14.39 7.96 -22.22
CA GLU A 81 -12.93 8.02 -22.11
C GLU A 81 -12.44 7.15 -20.95
N ARG A 82 -11.26 6.55 -21.12
CA ARG A 82 -10.66 5.66 -20.11
C ARG A 82 -10.53 6.34 -18.74
N SER A 83 -10.25 7.64 -18.73
CA SER A 83 -10.22 8.52 -17.57
C SER A 83 -11.55 8.56 -16.81
N GLN A 84 -12.67 8.69 -17.54
CA GLN A 84 -14.03 8.72 -16.99
C GLN A 84 -14.42 7.37 -16.43
N GLN A 85 -14.11 6.27 -17.13
CA GLN A 85 -14.36 4.91 -16.64
C GLN A 85 -13.69 4.67 -15.28
N ILE A 86 -12.40 5.01 -15.15
CA ILE A 86 -11.66 4.80 -13.89
C ILE A 86 -12.25 5.67 -12.76
N THR A 87 -12.57 6.93 -13.06
CA THR A 87 -13.13 7.85 -12.06
C THR A 87 -14.50 7.39 -11.57
N GLU A 88 -15.36 6.92 -12.47
CA GLU A 88 -16.67 6.36 -12.13
C GLU A 88 -16.56 5.04 -11.36
N GLU A 89 -15.60 4.19 -11.71
CA GLU A 89 -15.33 2.95 -10.98
C GLU A 89 -14.91 3.26 -9.53
N ILE A 90 -13.95 4.18 -9.33
CA ILE A 90 -13.55 4.67 -8.00
C ILE A 90 -14.75 5.25 -7.24
N LYS A 91 -15.58 6.07 -7.90
CA LYS A 91 -16.79 6.64 -7.28
C LYS A 91 -17.77 5.54 -6.85
N LYS A 92 -18.04 4.57 -7.71
CA LYS A 92 -18.92 3.43 -7.41
C LYS A 92 -18.40 2.60 -6.24
N MET A 93 -17.09 2.36 -6.14
CA MET A 93 -16.52 1.66 -4.99
C MET A 93 -16.63 2.47 -3.71
N ASN A 94 -16.37 3.79 -3.74
CA ASN A 94 -16.59 4.67 -2.59
C ASN A 94 -18.05 4.66 -2.10
N GLU A 95 -19.01 4.47 -3.00
CA GLU A 95 -20.42 4.46 -2.66
C GLU A 95 -20.90 3.09 -2.14
N SER A 96 -20.36 2.00 -2.68
CA SER A 96 -20.85 0.62 -2.46
C SER A 96 -20.04 -0.24 -1.47
N ARG A 97 -18.83 0.17 -1.10
CA ARG A 97 -17.95 -0.58 -0.18
C ARG A 97 -18.13 -0.12 1.27
N SER A 98 -17.92 -1.06 2.18
CA SER A 98 -17.87 -0.75 3.61
C SER A 98 -16.58 0.01 3.96
N GLU A 99 -16.58 0.71 5.10
CA GLU A 99 -15.40 1.41 5.61
C GLU A 99 -14.18 0.49 5.73
N LYS A 100 -14.36 -0.70 6.30
CA LYS A 100 -13.29 -1.71 6.41
C LYS A 100 -12.75 -2.14 5.04
N GLU A 101 -13.63 -2.32 4.05
CA GLU A 101 -13.20 -2.62 2.68
C GLU A 101 -12.45 -1.45 2.04
N LEU A 102 -12.83 -0.20 2.32
CA LEU A 102 -12.15 0.99 1.80
C LEU A 102 -10.77 1.19 2.45
N LEU A 103 -10.64 0.90 3.74
CA LEU A 103 -9.34 0.86 4.43
C LEU A 103 -8.44 -0.25 3.85
N GLU A 104 -8.99 -1.43 3.56
CA GLU A 104 -8.26 -2.52 2.90
C GLU A 104 -7.80 -2.11 1.49
N ILE A 105 -8.65 -1.46 0.70
CA ILE A 105 -8.30 -0.93 -0.62
C ILE A 105 -7.17 0.11 -0.53
N ASN A 106 -7.25 1.03 0.43
CA ASN A 106 -6.20 2.04 0.65
C ASN A 106 -4.88 1.42 1.09
N GLU A 107 -4.92 0.33 1.86
CA GLU A 107 -3.72 -0.43 2.22
C GLU A 107 -3.10 -1.08 0.97
N ILE A 108 -3.89 -1.72 0.11
CA ILE A 108 -3.39 -2.30 -1.14
C ILE A 108 -2.77 -1.22 -2.03
N ILE A 109 -3.41 -0.05 -2.15
CA ILE A 109 -2.87 1.10 -2.88
C ILE A 109 -1.51 1.50 -2.31
N ARG A 110 -1.36 1.60 -0.98
CA ARG A 110 -0.08 1.95 -0.35
C ARG A 110 1.02 0.98 -0.75
N TRP A 111 0.75 -0.33 -0.68
CA TRP A 111 1.75 -1.35 -1.03
C TRP A 111 2.12 -1.35 -2.51
N ILE A 112 1.19 -1.02 -3.41
CA ILE A 112 1.49 -0.90 -4.84
C ILE A 112 2.30 0.37 -5.12
N VAL A 113 1.92 1.50 -4.51
CA VAL A 113 2.52 2.82 -4.82
C VAL A 113 3.88 3.02 -4.14
N TYR A 114 4.01 2.66 -2.86
CA TYR A 114 5.22 2.92 -2.07
C TYR A 114 6.07 1.68 -1.85
N GLY A 115 5.53 0.49 -2.13
CA GLY A 115 6.26 -0.76 -2.01
C GLY A 115 7.52 -0.77 -2.88
N LYS A 116 8.63 -1.26 -2.34
CA LYS A 116 9.90 -1.43 -3.09
C LYS A 116 9.97 -2.76 -3.83
N ASP A 117 8.94 -3.60 -3.68
CA ASP A 117 8.77 -4.87 -4.39
C ASP A 117 7.29 -5.19 -4.53
N VAL A 118 6.92 -5.80 -5.66
CA VAL A 118 5.54 -6.15 -5.93
C VAL A 118 5.21 -7.43 -5.17
N LEU A 119 4.14 -7.38 -4.37
CA LEU A 119 3.79 -8.50 -3.49
C LEU A 119 2.99 -9.58 -4.21
N THR A 120 3.19 -10.83 -3.82
CA THR A 120 2.25 -11.91 -4.16
C THR A 120 0.94 -11.76 -3.36
N PRO A 121 -0.18 -12.36 -3.79
CA PRO A 121 -1.44 -12.33 -3.02
C PRO A 121 -1.29 -12.81 -1.58
N LYS A 122 -0.41 -13.80 -1.34
CA LYS A 122 -0.08 -14.34 -0.01
C LYS A 122 0.67 -13.35 0.87
N GLN A 123 1.52 -12.51 0.29
CA GLN A 123 2.24 -11.45 0.99
C GLN A 123 1.33 -10.24 1.21
N MET A 124 0.57 -9.82 0.20
CA MET A 124 -0.40 -8.73 0.33
C MET A 124 -1.44 -9.06 1.42
N SER A 125 -1.93 -10.30 1.46
CA SER A 125 -2.84 -10.76 2.52
C SER A 125 -2.20 -10.75 3.91
N ALA A 126 -0.88 -10.96 4.00
CA ALA A 126 -0.14 -10.81 5.25
C ALA A 126 -0.03 -9.34 5.65
N ALA A 127 0.18 -8.44 4.69
CA ALA A 127 0.24 -7.00 4.94
C ALA A 127 -1.10 -6.46 5.45
N LEU A 128 -2.20 -6.88 4.81
CA LEU A 128 -3.56 -6.58 5.27
C LEU A 128 -3.83 -7.12 6.68
N TYR A 129 -3.32 -8.32 6.99
CA TYR A 129 -3.43 -8.90 8.33
C TYR A 129 -2.67 -8.09 9.38
N VAL A 130 -1.43 -7.67 9.08
CA VAL A 130 -0.64 -6.81 9.96
C VAL A 130 -1.39 -5.52 10.26
N ARG A 131 -2.04 -4.92 9.26
CA ARG A 131 -2.81 -3.68 9.43
C ARG A 131 -4.12 -3.86 10.20
N ASN A 132 -4.88 -4.91 9.92
CA ASN A 132 -6.25 -5.07 10.40
C ASN A 132 -6.38 -5.99 11.63
N GLY A 133 -5.33 -6.74 11.98
CA GLY A 133 -5.34 -7.73 13.06
C GLY A 133 -6.13 -9.02 12.74
N GLU A 134 -6.82 -9.07 11.60
CA GLU A 134 -7.66 -10.19 11.20
C GLU A 134 -7.45 -10.58 9.73
N THR A 135 -7.81 -11.82 9.38
CA THR A 135 -7.69 -12.31 8.01
C THR A 135 -9.04 -12.41 7.36
N SER A 136 -9.12 -11.88 6.14
CA SER A 136 -10.33 -12.03 5.36
C SER A 136 -10.53 -13.50 4.96
N LEU A 137 -11.77 -13.97 5.09
CA LEU A 137 -12.17 -15.30 4.62
C LEU A 137 -12.17 -15.40 3.09
N LEU A 138 -12.31 -14.27 2.40
CA LEU A 138 -12.30 -14.21 0.94
C LEU A 138 -10.87 -13.95 0.44
N PRO A 139 -10.25 -14.86 -0.34
CA PRO A 139 -8.92 -14.65 -0.88
C PRO A 139 -8.83 -13.40 -1.75
N LEU A 140 -7.67 -12.73 -1.75
CA LEU A 140 -7.47 -11.48 -2.48
C LEU A 140 -7.69 -11.65 -3.99
N GLU A 141 -7.34 -12.81 -4.54
CA GLU A 141 -7.53 -13.17 -5.95
C GLU A 141 -9.01 -13.23 -6.35
N GLN A 142 -9.89 -13.55 -5.40
CA GLN A 142 -11.34 -13.51 -5.62
C GLN A 142 -11.88 -12.10 -5.38
N LYS A 143 -11.32 -11.38 -4.39
CA LYS A 143 -11.69 -9.98 -4.13
C LYS A 143 -11.41 -9.09 -5.33
N SER A 144 -10.27 -9.21 -6.00
CA SER A 144 -9.95 -8.41 -7.19
C SER A 144 -10.95 -8.61 -8.33
N LYS A 145 -11.48 -9.84 -8.48
CA LYS A 145 -12.47 -10.18 -9.51
C LYS A 145 -13.89 -9.69 -9.18
N ILE A 146 -14.27 -9.69 -7.91
CA ILE A 146 -15.68 -9.50 -7.50
C ILE A 146 -15.93 -8.11 -6.89
N LYS A 147 -14.97 -7.56 -6.15
CA LYS A 147 -15.17 -6.40 -5.27
C LYS A 147 -14.19 -5.26 -5.48
N TYR A 148 -12.92 -5.55 -5.77
CA TYR A 148 -11.83 -4.59 -5.86
C TYR A 148 -11.28 -4.52 -7.27
N SER A 149 -12.14 -4.10 -8.20
CA SER A 149 -11.87 -4.15 -9.63
C SER A 149 -10.75 -3.22 -10.10
N LEU A 150 -10.20 -2.37 -9.23
CA LEU A 150 -8.98 -1.60 -9.50
C LEU A 150 -7.72 -2.48 -9.61
N PHE A 151 -7.73 -3.65 -8.98
CA PHE A 151 -6.54 -4.49 -8.86
C PHE A 151 -6.67 -5.75 -9.70
N GLU A 152 -5.54 -6.32 -10.03
CA GLU A 152 -5.45 -7.65 -10.62
C GLU A 152 -4.31 -8.45 -9.99
N VAL A 153 -4.31 -9.75 -10.29
CA VAL A 153 -3.15 -10.60 -10.08
C VAL A 153 -2.58 -10.88 -11.45
N ASP A 154 -1.38 -10.37 -11.70
CA ASP A 154 -0.72 -10.47 -13.00
C ASP A 154 -0.29 -11.91 -13.31
N ARG A 155 0.31 -12.10 -14.49
CA ARG A 155 0.80 -13.42 -14.92
C ARG A 155 1.95 -13.96 -14.05
N ASN A 156 2.65 -13.08 -13.32
CA ASN A 156 3.73 -13.43 -12.40
C ASN A 156 3.22 -13.68 -10.97
N VAL A 157 1.90 -13.76 -10.78
CA VAL A 157 1.26 -13.97 -9.47
C VAL A 157 1.59 -12.82 -8.50
N LYS A 158 1.62 -11.61 -9.02
CA LYS A 158 1.86 -10.36 -8.30
C LYS A 158 0.60 -9.49 -8.29
N VAL A 159 0.36 -8.79 -7.19
CA VAL A 159 -0.78 -7.89 -7.02
C VAL A 159 -0.39 -6.50 -7.51
N ASP A 160 -1.11 -5.97 -8.47
CA ASP A 160 -0.90 -4.63 -9.02
C ASP A 160 -2.26 -4.00 -9.43
N PHE A 161 -2.25 -2.74 -9.86
CA PHE A 161 -3.38 -2.15 -10.55
C PHE A 161 -3.66 -2.91 -11.84
N ARG A 162 -4.95 -3.09 -12.15
CA ARG A 162 -5.43 -3.64 -13.43
C ARG A 162 -4.98 -2.80 -14.64
N SER A 163 -4.54 -1.57 -14.40
CA SER A 163 -3.95 -0.68 -15.39
C SER A 163 -3.14 0.39 -14.67
N SER A 164 -1.92 0.65 -15.15
CA SER A 164 -0.99 1.64 -14.57
C SER A 164 -1.56 3.06 -14.53
N GLU A 165 -2.55 3.38 -15.36
CA GLU A 165 -3.20 4.69 -15.36
C GLU A 165 -4.06 4.93 -14.11
N ILE A 166 -4.54 3.87 -13.44
CA ILE A 166 -5.47 3.96 -12.30
C ILE A 166 -4.90 4.82 -11.19
N GLU A 167 -3.61 4.68 -10.89
CA GLU A 167 -2.91 5.43 -9.84
C GLU A 167 -3.03 6.95 -10.01
N ARG A 168 -3.06 7.43 -11.26
CA ARG A 168 -3.16 8.87 -11.59
C ARG A 168 -4.52 9.46 -11.22
N TYR A 169 -5.55 8.62 -11.21
CA TYR A 169 -6.93 9.03 -10.89
C TYR A 169 -7.29 8.81 -9.42
N ILE A 170 -6.43 8.16 -8.63
CA ILE A 170 -6.62 8.04 -7.19
C ILE A 170 -6.21 9.37 -6.53
N PRO A 171 -7.12 10.03 -5.79
CA PRO A 171 -6.84 11.31 -5.18
C PRO A 171 -5.81 11.15 -4.05
N LEU A 172 -4.90 12.13 -3.94
CA LEU A 172 -4.07 12.29 -2.75
C LEU A 172 -4.96 12.57 -1.54
N LYS A 173 -4.65 11.91 -0.43
CA LYS A 173 -5.22 12.23 0.86
C LYS A 173 -4.76 13.64 1.21
N LYS A 174 -5.68 14.59 1.20
CA LYS A 174 -5.39 15.92 1.71
C LYS A 174 -5.16 15.79 3.20
N THR A 175 -3.92 15.96 3.63
CA THR A 175 -3.58 16.19 5.04
C THR A 175 -4.10 17.58 5.36
N THR A 176 -5.39 17.67 5.68
CA THR A 176 -5.87 18.89 6.31
C THR A 176 -5.26 18.93 7.71
N HIS A 177 -4.16 19.65 7.83
CA HIS A 177 -3.91 20.45 9.04
C HIS A 177 -5.00 21.53 9.11
N ASP A 178 -6.27 21.12 9.25
CA ASP A 178 -7.35 22.04 9.56
C ASP A 178 -7.25 22.30 11.05
N LEU A 179 -6.51 23.37 11.39
CA LEU A 179 -6.60 24.04 12.69
C LEU A 179 -7.97 24.73 12.90
N GLU A 180 -9.01 24.40 12.12
CA GLU A 180 -10.34 25.03 12.24
C GLU A 180 -11.54 24.08 12.36
N ASP A 181 -11.40 22.75 12.30
CA ASP A 181 -12.53 21.84 12.57
C ASP A 181 -12.29 21.00 13.83
N SER A 182 -12.27 21.68 14.99
CA SER A 182 -12.43 21.00 16.29
C SER A 182 -13.89 20.58 16.56
N TYR A 183 -14.79 20.78 15.59
CA TYR A 183 -16.16 20.30 15.62
C TYR A 183 -16.39 19.36 14.43
N SER A 184 -16.65 18.08 14.71
CA SER A 184 -17.06 17.01 13.78
C SER A 184 -15.97 16.25 12.99
N LYS A 185 -15.18 15.44 13.71
CA LYS A 185 -14.63 14.19 13.15
C LYS A 185 -15.66 13.05 13.12
N GLU A 186 -16.79 13.19 13.82
CA GLU A 186 -17.86 12.21 13.79
C GLU A 186 -18.72 12.35 12.52
N ALA A 187 -19.10 11.21 11.93
CA ALA A 187 -20.17 11.19 10.95
C ALA A 187 -21.45 11.78 11.58
N ALA A 188 -22.22 12.54 10.81
CA ALA A 188 -23.47 13.11 11.31
C ALA A 188 -24.38 11.97 11.81
N GLN A 189 -24.82 12.05 13.07
CA GLN A 189 -25.65 11.04 13.68
C GLN A 189 -26.96 10.92 12.90
N ALA A 190 -27.56 9.73 12.87
CA ALA A 190 -28.83 9.50 12.16
C ALA A 190 -29.93 10.47 12.59
N ALA A 191 -29.93 10.91 13.86
CA ALA A 191 -30.84 11.91 14.39
C ALA A 191 -30.59 13.32 13.82
N GLU A 192 -29.34 13.74 13.65
CA GLU A 192 -28.97 15.03 13.06
C GLU A 192 -29.36 15.09 11.59
N VAL A 193 -29.10 14.00 10.86
CA VAL A 193 -29.47 13.85 9.45
C VAL A 193 -30.99 13.86 9.29
N ALA A 194 -31.72 13.21 10.19
CA ALA A 194 -33.18 13.24 10.21
C ALA A 194 -33.74 14.64 10.50
N MET A 195 -33.13 15.40 11.43
CA MET A 195 -33.53 16.79 11.71
C MET A 195 -33.29 17.70 10.50
N ILE A 196 -32.11 17.61 9.87
CA ILE A 196 -31.80 18.42 8.67
C ILE A 196 -32.74 18.04 7.52
N LYS A 197 -33.00 16.74 7.32
CA LYS A 197 -33.98 16.26 6.34
C LYS A 197 -35.36 16.83 6.59
N HIS A 198 -35.84 16.76 7.83
CA HIS A 198 -37.15 17.29 8.22
C HIS A 198 -37.23 18.80 8.00
N PHE A 199 -36.20 19.56 8.41
CA PHE A 199 -36.12 20.99 8.19
C PHE A 199 -36.17 21.33 6.70
N LEU A 200 -35.31 20.72 5.88
CA LEU A 200 -35.25 20.96 4.43
C LEU A 200 -36.56 20.61 3.73
N LEU A 201 -37.24 19.53 4.12
CA LEU A 201 -38.57 19.19 3.59
C LEU A 201 -39.67 20.15 4.06
N THR A 202 -39.46 20.84 5.19
CA THR A 202 -40.41 21.83 5.73
C THR A 202 -40.24 23.19 5.05
N VAL A 203 -38.99 23.62 4.79
CA VAL A 203 -38.70 24.95 4.24
C VAL A 203 -38.56 24.99 2.72
N CYS A 204 -38.36 23.84 2.07
CA CYS A 204 -38.11 23.74 0.64
C CYS A 204 -39.24 22.97 -0.07
N PRO A 205 -39.80 23.49 -1.18
CA PRO A 205 -40.73 22.73 -2.02
C PRO A 205 -40.12 21.40 -2.48
N SER A 206 -40.94 20.35 -2.55
CA SER A 206 -40.50 18.99 -2.86
C SER A 206 -39.77 18.88 -4.21
N GLU A 207 -40.14 19.70 -5.22
CA GLU A 207 -39.44 19.70 -6.50
C GLU A 207 -38.00 20.22 -6.38
N VAL A 208 -37.77 21.25 -5.56
CA VAL A 208 -36.42 21.82 -5.35
C VAL A 208 -35.58 20.87 -4.51
N TYR A 209 -36.17 20.26 -3.47
CA TYR A 209 -35.50 19.27 -2.65
C TYR A 209 -34.99 18.08 -3.48
N THR A 210 -35.85 17.57 -4.36
CA THR A 210 -35.53 16.45 -5.26
C THR A 210 -34.53 16.86 -6.35
N LYS A 211 -34.69 18.04 -6.96
CA LYS A 211 -33.79 18.56 -7.99
C LYS A 211 -32.35 18.74 -7.47
N LEU A 212 -32.20 19.22 -6.24
CA LEU A 212 -30.91 19.42 -5.59
C LEU A 212 -30.31 18.13 -5.00
N LYS A 213 -31.04 17.01 -5.07
CA LYS A 213 -30.60 15.68 -4.61
C LYS A 213 -30.16 15.67 -3.14
N PHE A 214 -30.88 16.39 -2.27
CA PHE A 214 -30.51 16.48 -0.85
C PHE A 214 -30.50 15.12 -0.14
N ASP A 215 -31.35 14.16 -0.55
CA ASP A 215 -31.28 12.80 0.01
C ASP A 215 -29.92 12.13 -0.23
N ALA A 216 -29.33 12.31 -1.41
CA ALA A 216 -28.01 11.77 -1.72
C ALA A 216 -26.90 12.50 -0.93
N TYR A 217 -27.05 13.81 -0.75
CA TYR A 217 -26.11 14.63 0.02
C TYR A 217 -26.16 14.30 1.53
N LEU A 218 -27.35 14.16 2.10
CA LEU A 218 -27.55 13.81 3.50
C LEU A 218 -27.06 12.39 3.81
N ALA A 219 -27.29 11.43 2.90
CA ALA A 219 -26.73 10.09 3.01
C ALA A 219 -25.19 10.07 2.96
N GLN A 220 -24.58 11.07 2.31
CA GLN A 220 -23.13 11.23 2.27
C GLN A 220 -22.57 11.83 3.57
N LEU A 221 -23.32 12.70 4.26
CA LEU A 221 -22.94 13.28 5.56
C LEU A 221 -22.94 12.25 6.70
N SER A 222 -23.74 11.19 6.58
CA SER A 222 -23.74 10.06 7.51
C SER A 222 -22.57 9.09 7.32
N LYS A 223 -21.77 9.23 6.24
CA LYS A 223 -20.58 8.42 6.03
C LYS A 223 -19.37 9.10 6.69
N PRO A 224 -18.55 8.38 7.49
CA PRO A 224 -17.32 8.94 8.03
C PRO A 224 -16.47 9.57 6.92
N LYS A 225 -16.10 10.85 7.06
CA LYS A 225 -15.29 11.60 6.08
C LYS A 225 -13.92 10.93 5.80
N GLY A 226 -13.48 9.96 6.61
CA GLY A 226 -12.16 9.34 6.54
C GLY A 226 -12.00 8.17 5.58
N SER A 227 -13.08 7.57 5.08
CA SER A 227 -13.01 6.25 4.42
C SER A 227 -13.42 6.35 2.96
N ARG A 228 -12.60 7.04 2.16
CA ARG A 228 -12.68 7.02 0.68
C ARG A 228 -11.39 6.44 0.11
N ILE A 229 -11.45 5.94 -1.11
CA ILE A 229 -10.28 5.54 -1.88
C ILE A 229 -9.36 6.75 -2.06
N ASN A 230 -8.16 6.66 -1.51
CA ASN A 230 -7.12 7.69 -1.60
C ASN A 230 -5.72 7.06 -1.57
N LYS A 231 -4.73 7.81 -2.00
CA LYS A 231 -3.32 7.51 -1.79
C LYS A 231 -2.76 8.45 -0.74
N ASP A 232 -1.84 7.96 0.08
CA ASP A 232 -1.16 8.79 1.08
C ASP A 232 -0.36 9.92 0.40
N GLU A 233 0.01 10.96 1.15
CA GLU A 233 1.06 11.87 0.69
C GLU A 233 2.40 11.10 0.64
N PRO A 234 3.30 11.34 -0.34
CA PRO A 234 4.53 10.56 -0.50
C PRO A 234 5.34 10.26 0.76
N HIS A 235 5.68 11.25 1.58
CA HIS A 235 6.47 11.07 2.80
C HIS A 235 5.66 10.34 3.88
N THR A 236 4.36 10.60 3.96
CA THR A 236 3.45 9.85 4.84
C THR A 236 3.35 8.38 4.42
N GLY A 237 3.28 8.10 3.12
CA GLY A 237 3.24 6.75 2.56
C GLY A 237 4.50 5.96 2.92
N GLU A 238 5.68 6.53 2.64
CA GLU A 238 6.98 5.94 2.97
C GLU A 238 7.15 5.74 4.49
N THR A 239 6.72 6.70 5.31
CA THR A 239 6.77 6.56 6.78
C THR A 239 5.91 5.40 7.27
N LYS A 240 4.69 5.24 6.73
CA LYS A 240 3.82 4.10 7.07
C LYS A 240 4.38 2.76 6.60
N MET A 241 5.08 2.74 5.46
CA MET A 241 5.80 1.56 4.99
C MET A 241 6.94 1.20 5.95
N ALA A 242 7.72 2.18 6.40
CA ALA A 242 8.76 1.98 7.42
C ALA A 242 8.16 1.46 8.73
N LEU A 243 7.06 2.07 9.20
CA LEU A 243 6.36 1.64 10.41
C LEU A 243 5.88 0.19 10.31
N THR A 244 5.38 -0.22 9.15
CA THR A 244 4.97 -1.62 8.92
C THR A 244 6.17 -2.56 8.95
N CYS A 245 7.31 -2.16 8.37
CA CYS A 245 8.54 -2.95 8.45
C CYS A 245 9.02 -3.10 9.90
N LEU A 246 8.98 -2.02 10.68
CA LEU A 246 9.34 -2.05 12.10
C LEU A 246 8.40 -2.94 12.89
N ASP A 247 7.09 -2.79 12.74
CA ASP A 247 6.10 -3.65 13.38
C ASP A 247 6.32 -5.14 13.07
N ILE A 248 6.70 -5.47 11.84
CA ILE A 248 7.06 -6.85 11.45
C ILE A 248 8.33 -7.34 12.16
N LEU A 249 9.30 -6.46 12.40
CA LEU A 249 10.60 -6.80 12.99
C LEU A 249 10.60 -6.78 14.53
N THR A 250 9.66 -6.07 15.16
CA THR A 250 9.63 -5.87 16.61
C THR A 250 8.48 -6.56 17.32
N GLU A 251 7.42 -6.94 16.61
CA GLU A 251 6.30 -7.67 17.22
C GLU A 251 6.47 -9.18 17.14
N LYS A 252 5.72 -9.89 17.97
CA LYS A 252 5.74 -11.35 18.01
C LYS A 252 5.50 -11.94 16.62
N THR A 253 6.46 -12.73 16.15
CA THR A 253 6.38 -13.35 14.84
C THR A 253 5.30 -14.44 14.82
N ASP A 254 4.34 -14.29 13.91
CA ASP A 254 3.42 -15.36 13.51
C ASP A 254 3.62 -15.73 12.03
N ARG A 255 2.99 -16.84 11.61
CA ARG A 255 3.13 -17.38 10.24
C ARG A 255 2.83 -16.37 9.13
N LYS A 256 1.99 -15.36 9.37
CA LYS A 256 1.65 -14.33 8.38
C LYS A 256 2.72 -13.24 8.39
N ARG A 257 3.12 -12.74 9.56
CA ARG A 257 4.25 -11.79 9.71
C ARG A 257 5.53 -12.34 9.08
N THR A 258 5.80 -13.65 9.23
CA THR A 258 6.96 -14.31 8.61
C THR A 258 7.03 -14.12 7.08
N ARG A 259 5.89 -13.99 6.39
CA ARG A 259 5.85 -13.79 4.93
C ARG A 259 6.40 -12.43 4.48
N LEU A 260 6.49 -11.48 5.40
CA LEU A 260 6.98 -10.13 5.13
C LEU A 260 8.34 -9.83 5.77
N LEU A 261 8.91 -10.76 6.56
CA LEU A 261 10.22 -10.55 7.19
C LEU A 261 11.32 -10.21 6.17
N THR A 262 11.37 -10.93 5.05
CA THR A 262 12.35 -10.65 3.99
C THR A 262 12.15 -9.26 3.39
N TYR A 263 10.91 -8.82 3.21
CA TYR A 263 10.60 -7.47 2.73
C TYR A 263 11.07 -6.42 3.76
N ALA A 264 10.68 -6.60 5.02
CA ALA A 264 10.99 -5.66 6.09
C ALA A 264 12.50 -5.46 6.27
N ARG A 265 13.29 -6.56 6.34
CA ARG A 265 14.75 -6.49 6.44
C ARG A 265 15.40 -5.81 5.24
N LYS A 266 14.89 -6.08 4.04
CA LYS A 266 15.49 -5.58 2.80
C LYS A 266 15.19 -4.11 2.55
N TYR A 267 14.02 -3.62 2.95
CA TYR A 267 13.53 -2.31 2.52
C TYR A 267 13.25 -1.31 3.64
N LEU A 268 13.41 -1.68 4.93
CA LEU A 268 13.27 -0.74 6.05
C LEU A 268 14.08 0.54 5.83
N ILE A 269 15.39 0.41 5.58
CA ILE A 269 16.28 1.55 5.37
C ILE A 269 15.89 2.35 4.13
N ASN A 270 15.48 1.70 3.04
CA ASN A 270 15.04 2.39 1.82
C ASN A 270 13.80 3.26 2.06
N HIS A 271 12.85 2.78 2.87
CA HIS A 271 11.69 3.57 3.26
C HIS A 271 12.11 4.75 4.15
N LEU A 272 12.90 4.49 5.19
CA LEU A 272 13.39 5.53 6.11
C LEU A 272 14.23 6.61 5.41
N SER A 273 15.05 6.25 4.42
CA SER A 273 15.91 7.20 3.71
C SER A 273 15.16 8.09 2.73
N THR A 274 14.04 7.61 2.16
CA THR A 274 13.19 8.36 1.22
C THR A 274 12.37 9.46 1.89
N VAL A 275 12.14 9.37 3.21
CA VAL A 275 11.34 10.34 3.95
C VAL A 275 12.12 11.64 4.17
N ASP A 276 11.48 12.76 3.83
CA ASP A 276 11.82 14.08 4.35
C ASP A 276 11.09 14.27 5.68
N LEU A 277 11.85 14.35 6.77
CA LEU A 277 11.32 14.42 8.13
C LEU A 277 10.56 15.72 8.41
N ALA A 278 10.80 16.79 7.63
CA ALA A 278 10.07 18.04 7.73
C ALA A 278 8.64 17.94 7.17
N LEU A 279 8.42 17.00 6.24
CA LEU A 279 7.14 16.80 5.55
C LEU A 279 6.34 15.60 6.07
N ALA A 280 6.96 14.76 6.91
CA ALA A 280 6.33 13.58 7.48
C ALA A 280 5.38 13.93 8.65
N ASP A 281 4.26 13.20 8.72
CA ASP A 281 3.29 13.30 9.80
C ASP A 281 3.93 13.02 11.18
N ILE A 282 3.70 13.93 12.14
CA ILE A 282 4.31 13.90 13.48
C ILE A 282 3.95 12.61 14.23
N ALA A 283 2.68 12.18 14.18
CA ALA A 283 2.25 10.96 14.86
C ALA A 283 2.87 9.70 14.23
N CYS A 284 3.07 9.70 12.92
CA CYS A 284 3.81 8.62 12.26
C CYS A 284 5.30 8.64 12.65
N LYS A 285 5.93 9.82 12.77
CA LYS A 285 7.33 9.95 13.20
C LYS A 285 7.55 9.44 14.62
N SER A 286 6.70 9.82 15.56
CA SER A 286 6.81 9.38 16.95
C SER A 286 6.67 7.86 17.08
N ALA A 287 5.70 7.26 16.36
CA ALA A 287 5.52 5.82 16.31
C ALA A 287 6.72 5.08 15.71
N VAL A 288 7.34 5.65 14.67
CA VAL A 288 8.59 5.11 14.10
C VAL A 288 9.71 5.14 15.14
N GLY A 289 9.88 6.25 15.87
CA GLY A 289 10.93 6.36 16.89
C GLY A 289 10.83 5.32 18.00
N VAL A 290 9.61 5.07 18.50
CA VAL A 290 9.36 4.03 19.51
C VAL A 290 9.77 2.65 19.01
N LEU A 291 9.35 2.27 17.80
CA LEU A 291 9.69 0.95 17.25
C LEU A 291 11.14 0.84 16.80
N LEU A 292 11.75 1.94 16.34
CA LEU A 292 13.19 1.98 16.04
C LEU A 292 14.01 1.74 17.28
N ALA A 293 13.70 2.42 18.39
CA ALA A 293 14.40 2.20 19.64
C ALA A 293 14.24 0.73 20.09
N LYS A 294 13.02 0.21 20.06
CA LYS A 294 12.73 -1.21 20.36
C LYS A 294 13.54 -2.18 19.49
N LEU A 295 13.67 -1.91 18.19
CA LEU A 295 14.42 -2.76 17.26
C LEU A 295 15.90 -2.95 17.66
N PHE A 296 16.51 -1.93 18.26
CA PHE A 296 17.93 -1.94 18.62
C PHE A 296 18.19 -2.17 20.12
N THR A 297 17.17 -2.17 20.98
CA THR A 297 17.33 -2.40 22.42
C THR A 297 16.73 -3.71 22.90
N GLU A 298 15.77 -4.29 22.18
CA GLU A 298 15.18 -5.58 22.55
C GLU A 298 15.86 -6.74 21.83
N GLY A 299 16.47 -7.67 22.58
CA GLY A 299 17.18 -8.83 22.03
C GLY A 299 16.36 -9.65 21.03
N SER A 300 15.07 -9.87 21.31
CA SER A 300 14.17 -10.59 20.39
C SER A 300 14.01 -9.90 19.03
N SER A 301 13.99 -8.57 19.02
CA SER A 301 13.88 -7.76 17.80
C SER A 301 15.20 -7.71 17.05
N ILE A 302 16.32 -7.64 17.78
CA ILE A 302 17.68 -7.75 17.23
C ILE A 302 17.85 -9.11 16.53
N ASP A 303 17.44 -10.20 17.16
CA ASP A 303 17.52 -11.55 16.59
C ASP A 303 16.71 -11.67 15.30
N ILE A 304 15.52 -11.05 15.28
CA ILE A 304 14.71 -10.96 14.08
C ILE A 304 15.44 -10.10 13.03
N LEU A 305 15.99 -8.94 13.36
CA LEU A 305 16.73 -8.11 12.41
C LEU A 305 17.92 -8.85 11.78
N LEU A 306 18.70 -9.55 12.61
CA LEU A 306 19.95 -10.21 12.24
C LEU A 306 19.76 -11.62 11.64
N HIS A 307 18.51 -12.12 11.61
CA HIS A 307 18.18 -13.45 11.14
C HIS A 307 18.89 -14.55 11.96
N CYS A 308 18.80 -14.44 13.29
CA CYS A 308 19.35 -15.43 14.24
C CYS A 308 18.55 -16.75 14.31
N ALA A 309 17.31 -16.77 13.79
CA ALA A 309 16.49 -17.97 13.81
C ALA A 309 17.00 -19.07 12.86
N GLU A 310 17.53 -20.17 13.42
CA GLU A 310 18.10 -21.29 12.65
C GLU A 310 17.07 -22.15 11.91
N SER A 311 15.77 -21.96 12.16
CA SER A 311 14.69 -22.68 11.47
C SER A 311 14.73 -22.53 9.94
N VAL A 312 15.42 -21.51 9.43
CA VAL A 312 15.68 -21.29 8.01
C VAL A 312 17.12 -20.80 7.85
N ASP A 313 18.07 -21.70 7.66
CA ASP A 313 19.47 -21.32 7.43
C ASP A 313 19.63 -20.59 6.09
N ASP A 314 20.08 -19.34 6.13
CA ASP A 314 20.34 -18.52 4.94
C ASP A 314 21.62 -17.67 5.14
N PRO A 315 22.80 -18.26 4.87
CA PRO A 315 24.09 -17.57 5.03
C PRO A 315 24.22 -16.35 4.11
N ASN A 316 23.58 -16.37 2.94
CA ASN A 316 23.62 -15.26 1.99
C ASN A 316 22.84 -14.05 2.52
N LEU A 317 21.70 -14.28 3.16
CA LEU A 317 20.96 -13.23 3.85
C LEU A 317 21.77 -12.64 5.00
N ARG A 318 22.39 -13.46 5.86
CA ARG A 318 23.23 -12.97 6.96
C ARG A 318 24.45 -12.18 6.47
N TYR A 319 25.09 -12.61 5.38
CA TYR A 319 26.14 -11.83 4.72
C TYR A 319 25.64 -10.44 4.27
N LYS A 320 24.46 -10.37 3.64
CA LYS A 320 23.86 -9.09 3.22
C LYS A 320 23.56 -8.20 4.42
N ILE A 321 22.96 -8.75 5.48
CA ILE A 321 22.67 -8.03 6.72
C ILE A 321 23.97 -7.42 7.30
N ARG A 322 25.04 -8.21 7.45
CA ARG A 322 26.34 -7.68 7.91
C ARG A 322 26.83 -6.54 7.04
N ARG A 323 26.76 -6.70 5.71
CA ARG A 323 27.19 -5.65 4.78
C ARG A 323 26.38 -4.37 4.94
N TYR A 324 25.07 -4.46 5.16
CA TYR A 324 24.21 -3.30 5.33
C TYR A 324 24.45 -2.55 6.64
N TRP A 325 24.77 -3.24 7.73
CA TRP A 325 24.86 -2.64 9.07
C TRP A 325 26.30 -2.35 9.53
N LEU A 326 27.28 -3.15 9.10
CA LEU A 326 28.66 -3.05 9.58
C LEU A 326 29.65 -2.56 8.52
N TYR A 327 29.40 -2.80 7.23
CA TYR A 327 30.37 -2.45 6.18
C TYR A 327 29.98 -1.20 5.39
N SER A 328 28.83 -0.60 5.68
CA SER A 328 28.41 0.72 5.19
C SER A 328 27.89 1.55 6.36
N ASN A 329 28.03 2.87 6.23
CA ASN A 329 27.46 3.84 7.18
C ASN A 329 26.08 4.34 6.73
N ASP A 330 25.62 4.03 5.51
CA ASP A 330 24.35 4.58 4.98
C ASP A 330 23.14 4.22 5.86
N SER A 331 23.06 2.96 6.29
CA SER A 331 21.99 2.49 7.16
C SER A 331 22.06 3.17 8.52
N VAL A 332 23.24 3.23 9.11
CA VAL A 332 23.47 3.86 10.43
C VAL A 332 23.13 5.34 10.37
N ASN A 333 23.70 6.09 9.42
CA ASN A 333 23.41 7.50 9.20
C ASN A 333 21.92 7.77 9.00
N THR A 334 21.19 6.86 8.33
CA THR A 334 19.73 6.96 8.20
C THR A 334 19.06 6.88 9.57
N ILE A 335 19.44 5.92 10.42
CA ILE A 335 18.87 5.80 11.77
C ILE A 335 19.22 7.01 12.64
N LEU A 336 20.47 7.47 12.61
CA LEU A 336 20.92 8.65 13.35
C LEU A 336 20.14 9.90 12.94
N ARG A 337 19.91 10.09 11.64
CA ARG A 337 19.08 11.18 11.10
C ARG A 337 17.66 11.15 11.68
N TRP A 338 17.07 9.97 11.82
CA TRP A 338 15.75 9.82 12.43
C TRP A 338 15.76 10.15 13.93
N PHE A 339 16.74 9.64 14.69
CA PHE A 339 16.85 9.95 16.12
C PHE A 339 17.24 11.42 16.41
N GLY A 340 17.83 12.12 15.45
CA GLY A 340 18.08 13.56 15.54
C GLY A 340 16.82 14.44 15.44
N ASP A 341 15.67 13.91 15.00
CA ASP A 341 14.41 14.65 14.94
C ASP A 341 13.64 14.53 16.27
N SER A 342 13.31 15.68 16.87
CA SER A 342 12.65 15.73 18.18
C SER A 342 11.28 15.06 18.20
N ALA A 343 10.53 15.09 17.09
CA ALA A 343 9.22 14.43 17.00
C ALA A 343 9.35 12.90 16.91
N VAL A 344 10.47 12.38 16.42
CA VAL A 344 10.72 10.93 16.43
C VAL A 344 10.92 10.43 17.86
N THR A 345 11.65 11.19 18.68
CA THR A 345 11.96 10.79 20.06
C THR A 345 10.88 11.12 21.10
N SER A 346 9.83 11.86 20.73
CA SER A 346 8.89 12.48 21.68
C SER A 346 8.07 11.51 22.51
N GLU A 347 7.77 10.32 21.98
CA GLU A 347 6.95 9.30 22.66
C GLU A 347 7.77 8.18 23.32
N ILE A 348 9.11 8.32 23.35
CA ILE A 348 9.98 7.37 24.05
C ILE A 348 9.95 7.66 25.56
N THR A 349 9.15 6.89 26.28
CA THR A 349 8.88 7.09 27.71
C THR A 349 9.85 6.38 28.64
N ASP A 350 10.39 5.23 28.22
CA ASP A 350 11.37 4.48 29.01
C ASP A 350 12.67 5.28 29.18
N THR A 351 13.16 5.36 30.42
CA THR A 351 14.28 6.24 30.77
C THR A 351 15.61 5.69 30.26
N ALA A 352 15.81 4.37 30.33
CA ALA A 352 17.01 3.73 29.83
C ALA A 352 17.10 3.85 28.30
N THR A 353 15.99 3.59 27.62
CA THR A 353 15.87 3.73 26.16
C THR A 353 16.11 5.17 25.72
N ARG A 354 15.54 6.17 26.43
CA ARG A 354 15.78 7.58 26.12
C ARG A 354 17.25 7.97 26.29
N ALA A 355 17.91 7.50 27.36
CA ALA A 355 19.33 7.74 27.57
C ALA A 355 20.18 7.12 26.47
N TRP A 356 19.85 5.89 26.03
CA TRP A 356 20.50 5.23 24.91
C TRP A 356 20.30 6.02 23.60
N VAL A 357 19.08 6.44 23.27
CA VAL A 357 18.81 7.25 22.07
C VAL A 357 19.61 8.56 22.10
N ALA A 358 19.70 9.22 23.26
CA ALA A 358 20.51 10.43 23.41
C ALA A 358 22.01 10.19 23.22
N SER A 359 22.54 9.04 23.69
CA SER A 359 23.93 8.61 23.45
C SER A 359 24.18 8.43 21.96
N VAL A 360 23.31 7.67 21.29
CA VAL A 360 23.41 7.37 19.86
C VAL A 360 23.31 8.63 19.01
N ALA A 361 22.42 9.57 19.38
CA ALA A 361 22.26 10.83 18.68
C ALA A 361 23.43 11.82 18.94
N SER A 362 24.29 11.56 19.93
CA SER A 362 25.50 12.34 20.15
C SER A 362 26.59 11.87 19.19
N GLU A 363 27.06 12.74 18.30
CA GLU A 363 27.91 12.41 17.14
C GLU A 363 29.31 11.83 17.46
N ALA A 364 29.66 11.62 18.73
CA ALA A 364 31.01 11.21 19.14
C ALA A 364 31.33 9.73 18.79
N GLU A 365 30.39 8.82 19.04
CA GLU A 365 30.55 7.35 18.85
C GLU A 365 29.26 6.70 18.33
N SER A 366 28.46 7.46 17.58
CA SER A 366 27.08 7.13 17.17
C SER A 366 26.93 5.77 16.47
N ASP A 367 27.93 5.38 15.68
CA ASP A 367 27.95 4.11 14.95
C ASP A 367 28.21 2.90 15.87
N GLU A 368 29.07 3.10 16.86
CA GLU A 368 29.38 2.08 17.86
C GLU A 368 28.18 1.87 18.77
N ASP A 369 27.63 2.96 19.31
CA ASP A 369 26.53 2.92 20.27
C ASP A 369 25.24 2.33 19.68
N LEU A 370 24.98 2.57 18.39
CA LEU A 370 23.81 1.99 17.71
C LEU A 370 23.94 0.46 17.59
N MET A 371 25.11 -0.04 17.21
CA MET A 371 25.31 -1.46 16.89
C MET A 371 25.83 -2.30 18.06
N ARG A 372 26.23 -1.68 19.18
CA ARG A 372 26.73 -2.36 20.38
C ARG A 372 25.76 -3.43 20.91
N PRO A 373 24.44 -3.17 21.10
CA PRO A 373 23.52 -4.19 21.59
C PRO A 373 23.46 -5.43 20.68
N ALA A 374 23.52 -5.21 19.36
CA ALA A 374 23.55 -6.28 18.37
C ALA A 374 24.86 -7.09 18.42
N ALA A 375 25.99 -6.43 18.62
CA ALA A 375 27.28 -7.11 18.78
C ALA A 375 27.35 -7.94 20.07
N GLU A 376 26.82 -7.42 21.18
CA GLU A 376 26.73 -8.13 22.46
C GLU A 376 25.82 -9.36 22.36
N GLY A 377 24.62 -9.22 21.78
CA GLY A 377 23.72 -10.35 21.54
C GLY A 377 24.36 -11.42 20.67
N MET A 378 25.06 -11.02 19.60
CA MET A 378 25.76 -11.96 18.74
C MET A 378 26.94 -12.65 19.44
N ALA A 379 27.60 -11.98 20.39
CA ALA A 379 28.65 -12.58 21.22
C ALA A 379 28.08 -13.63 22.19
N VAL A 380 26.90 -13.40 22.76
CA VAL A 380 26.18 -14.41 23.57
C VAL A 380 25.88 -15.64 22.71
N HIS A 381 25.26 -15.44 21.54
CA HIS A 381 25.01 -16.54 20.61
C HIS A 381 26.29 -17.30 20.23
N PHE A 382 27.37 -16.60 19.93
CA PHE A 382 28.64 -17.23 19.52
C PHE A 382 29.32 -18.02 20.65
N LEU A 383 29.30 -17.51 21.89
CA LEU A 383 30.11 -18.04 22.99
C LEU A 383 29.34 -18.93 23.98
N GLN A 384 28.03 -18.73 24.10
CA GLN A 384 27.22 -19.32 25.18
C GLN A 384 26.13 -20.27 24.66
N GLU A 385 25.79 -20.22 23.37
CA GLU A 385 24.71 -21.01 22.79
C GLU A 385 25.23 -22.00 21.75
N ALA A 386 24.54 -23.14 21.65
CA ALA A 386 24.86 -24.16 20.66
C ALA A 386 24.08 -23.89 19.37
N HIS A 387 24.81 -23.55 18.31
CA HIS A 387 24.26 -23.29 16.98
C HIS A 387 24.92 -24.15 15.89
N SER A 388 24.33 -24.15 14.69
CA SER A 388 24.97 -24.70 13.50
C SER A 388 26.31 -24.04 13.18
N GLU A 389 27.24 -24.79 12.58
CA GLU A 389 28.55 -24.27 12.17
C GLU A 389 28.44 -23.03 11.27
N SER A 390 27.46 -23.02 10.36
CA SER A 390 27.24 -21.87 9.49
C SER A 390 26.85 -20.63 10.29
N PHE A 391 25.96 -20.76 11.26
CA PHE A 391 25.55 -19.64 12.08
C PHE A 391 26.69 -19.15 12.98
N THR A 392 27.41 -20.06 13.65
CA THR A 392 28.58 -19.74 14.47
C THR A 392 29.64 -18.95 13.69
N LYS A 393 29.88 -19.32 12.43
CA LYS A 393 30.76 -18.57 11.53
C LYS A 393 30.22 -17.17 11.23
N ASP A 394 28.93 -17.03 10.95
CA ASP A 394 28.31 -15.73 10.68
C ASP A 394 28.30 -14.82 11.92
N ALA A 395 28.11 -15.38 13.11
CA ALA A 395 28.18 -14.69 14.38
C ALA A 395 29.59 -14.14 14.64
N PHE A 396 30.62 -14.98 14.47
CA PHE A 396 32.01 -14.55 14.51
C PHE A 396 32.31 -13.42 13.52
N LEU A 397 31.87 -13.55 12.26
CA LEU A 397 32.09 -12.54 11.23
C LEU A 397 31.36 -11.21 11.51
N PHE A 398 30.22 -11.27 12.20
CA PHE A 398 29.51 -10.07 12.66
C PHE A 398 30.33 -9.35 13.74
N ILE A 399 30.76 -10.06 14.78
CA ILE A 399 31.57 -9.50 15.87
C ILE A 399 32.89 -8.93 15.34
N ALA A 400 33.60 -9.68 14.48
CA ALA A 400 34.82 -9.20 13.85
C ALA A 400 34.58 -7.96 12.98
N GLY A 401 33.45 -7.90 12.27
CA GLY A 401 33.04 -6.74 11.51
C GLY A 401 32.81 -5.50 12.38
N PHE A 402 32.14 -5.67 13.52
CA PHE A 402 31.90 -4.60 14.49
C PHE A 402 33.22 -4.07 15.08
N VAL A 403 34.10 -4.95 15.57
CA VAL A 403 35.40 -4.57 16.14
C VAL A 403 36.26 -3.81 15.12
N ASN A 404 36.28 -4.25 13.86
CA ASN A 404 36.99 -3.56 12.80
C ASN A 404 36.41 -2.17 12.52
N LYS A 405 35.08 -2.04 12.52
CA LYS A 405 34.41 -0.75 12.32
C LYS A 405 34.80 0.26 13.41
N VAL A 406 34.73 -0.15 14.68
CA VAL A 406 35.14 0.67 15.83
C VAL A 406 36.62 1.04 15.76
N SER A 407 37.49 0.07 15.49
CA SER A 407 38.93 0.31 15.41
C SER A 407 39.31 1.28 14.28
N SER A 408 38.64 1.17 13.13
CA SER A 408 38.85 2.09 12.00
C SER A 408 38.37 3.50 12.29
N ALA A 409 37.27 3.67 13.03
CA ALA A 409 36.77 4.97 13.44
C ALA A 409 37.75 5.67 14.40
N LEU A 410 38.31 4.92 15.36
CA LEU A 410 39.33 5.42 16.29
C LEU A 410 40.60 5.88 15.56
N LEU A 411 41.07 5.13 14.56
CA LEU A 411 42.23 5.52 13.74
C LEU A 411 41.97 6.81 12.96
N ASN A 412 40.80 6.97 12.35
CA ASN A 412 40.44 8.18 11.61
C ASN A 412 40.34 9.41 12.54
N GLN A 413 39.81 9.26 13.76
CA GLN A 413 39.77 10.35 14.74
C GLN A 413 41.17 10.79 15.18
N LEU A 414 42.11 9.84 15.34
CA LEU A 414 43.49 10.14 15.67
C LEU A 414 44.23 10.84 14.53
N GLU A 415 43.97 10.48 13.27
CA GLU A 415 44.55 11.16 12.10
C GLU A 415 44.07 12.63 11.99
N ILE A 416 42.79 12.90 12.21
CA ILE A 416 42.22 14.27 12.20
C ILE A 416 42.83 15.16 13.30
N LEU A 417 43.18 14.59 14.45
CA LEU A 417 43.84 15.31 15.55
C LEU A 417 45.34 15.55 15.31
N THR A 418 45.90 15.01 14.22
CA THR A 418 47.33 15.14 13.85
C THR A 418 47.59 15.96 12.59
N GLU A 419 46.55 16.48 11.92
CA GLU A 419 46.73 17.48 10.86
C GLU A 419 46.88 18.90 11.48
N PRO A 420 47.95 19.67 11.14
CA PRO A 420 48.29 20.95 11.78
C PRO A 420 47.41 22.15 11.39
#